data_AF-A0A5B6YQ71-F1
#
_entry.id   AF-A0A5B6YQ71-F1
#
_cell.length_a   1.000
_cell.length_b   1.000
_cell.length_c   1.000
_cell.angle_alpha   90.00
_cell.angle_beta   90.00
_cell.angle_gamma   90.00
#
_symmetry.space_group_name_H-M   'P 1'
#
loop_
_entity.id
_entity.type
_entity.pdbx_description
1 polymer ?
#
loop_
_entity_poly.entity_id
_entity_poly.type
_entity_poly.pdbx_seq_one_letter_code
_entity_poly.pdbx_strand_id
1 'polypeptide(L)'
;LEESNSKKTKYSTPNEGAELDIAFSISDIKDKYKDATLLPKWKAFQTIIFLDRDDGLHDSGKVAAFDFDGCLAKTSVKRVGPDAWSLMYPSIPEKLQSLYNDGYKLVIFTNESNIERWKNKRQVAVDSKIGRLNNFIKNVFYSLWF
;
A
#
# COMPACT_ATOMS: atom_id res chain seq x y z
N LEU A 1 56.22 6.36 7.48
CA LEU A 1 56.17 4.91 7.27
C LEU A 1 55.17 4.37 8.25
N GLU A 2 53.94 4.15 7.80
CA GLU A 2 53.08 3.07 8.30
C GLU A 2 51.98 2.86 7.28
N GLU A 3 51.90 1.62 6.84
CA GLU A 3 51.24 1.14 5.63
C GLU A 3 49.74 0.94 5.82
N SER A 4 49.06 1.07 4.68
CA SER A 4 47.70 0.67 4.39
C SER A 4 47.29 -0.70 4.95
N ASN A 5 46.04 -0.81 5.41
CA ASN A 5 45.29 -2.07 5.25
C ASN A 5 43.81 -1.80 4.95
N SER A 6 43.53 -1.55 3.67
CA SER A 6 42.19 -1.50 3.11
C SER A 6 41.57 -2.90 3.12
N LYS A 7 40.69 -3.18 4.08
CA LYS A 7 39.86 -4.39 4.06
C LYS A 7 38.87 -4.32 2.89
N LYS A 8 39.21 -5.00 1.79
CA LYS A 8 38.28 -5.35 0.70
C LYS A 8 37.16 -6.22 1.25
N THR A 9 35.99 -5.63 1.52
CA THR A 9 34.75 -6.39 1.71
C THR A 9 34.34 -6.94 0.35
N LYS A 10 34.38 -8.27 0.20
CA LYS A 10 33.86 -8.97 -0.97
C LYS A 10 32.34 -8.73 -1.04
N TYR A 11 31.90 -7.96 -2.02
CA TYR A 11 30.51 -7.94 -2.43
C TYR A 11 30.18 -9.32 -3.01
N SER A 12 29.28 -10.05 -2.36
CA SER A 12 28.63 -11.20 -2.96
C SER A 12 27.71 -10.69 -4.05
N THR A 13 28.03 -11.06 -5.29
CA THR A 13 27.19 -10.88 -6.47
C THR A 13 25.78 -11.37 -6.16
N PRO A 14 24.70 -10.63 -6.50
CA PRO A 14 23.36 -11.18 -6.45
C PRO A 14 23.31 -12.37 -7.41
N ASN A 15 22.81 -13.51 -6.91
CA ASN A 15 22.56 -14.67 -7.75
C ASN A 15 21.48 -14.27 -8.77
N GLU A 16 21.86 -14.11 -10.03
CA GLU A 16 20.94 -13.96 -11.15
C GLU A 16 20.04 -15.21 -11.20
N GLY A 17 18.72 -15.02 -11.27
CA GLY A 17 17.81 -16.10 -11.69
C GLY A 17 16.97 -16.79 -10.63
N ALA A 18 16.52 -16.10 -9.57
CA ALA A 18 15.27 -16.51 -8.92
C ALA A 18 14.12 -15.77 -9.61
N GLU A 19 13.79 -16.19 -10.83
CA GLU A 19 12.54 -15.80 -11.47
C GLU A 19 11.42 -16.44 -10.63
N LEU A 20 10.82 -15.66 -9.75
CA LEU A 20 9.64 -16.11 -9.02
C LEU A 20 8.51 -16.18 -10.03
N ASP A 21 8.33 -17.34 -10.66
CA ASP A 21 7.18 -17.65 -11.50
C ASP A 21 5.94 -17.69 -10.60
N ILE A 22 5.36 -16.51 -10.37
CA ILE A 22 4.06 -16.39 -9.71
C ILE A 22 3.03 -16.80 -10.76
N ALA A 23 2.62 -18.06 -10.72
CA ALA A 23 1.47 -18.51 -11.48
C ALA A 23 0.25 -17.65 -11.08
N PHE A 24 -0.18 -16.78 -11.97
CA PHE A 24 -1.30 -15.88 -11.77
C PHE A 24 -2.48 -16.38 -12.59
N SER A 25 -3.54 -16.80 -11.92
CA SER A 25 -4.84 -17.06 -12.54
C SER A 25 -5.89 -16.10 -12.00
N ILE A 26 -6.78 -15.62 -12.86
CA ILE A 26 -7.93 -14.80 -12.46
C ILE A 26 -8.82 -15.56 -11.47
N SER A 27 -8.88 -16.90 -11.56
CA SER A 27 -9.63 -17.74 -10.62
C SER A 27 -9.11 -17.68 -9.19
N ASP A 28 -7.86 -17.28 -8.99
CA ASP A 28 -7.24 -17.20 -7.66
C ASP A 28 -7.55 -15.88 -6.95
N ILE A 29 -8.14 -14.92 -7.66
CA ILE A 29 -8.60 -13.65 -7.13
C ILE A 29 -9.92 -13.89 -6.38
N LYS A 30 -9.98 -13.40 -5.14
CA LYS A 30 -11.12 -13.62 -4.23
C LYS A 30 -11.67 -12.30 -3.72
N ASP A 31 -12.98 -12.25 -3.47
CA ASP A 31 -13.65 -11.13 -2.78
C ASP A 31 -13.52 -11.21 -1.25
N LYS A 32 -12.78 -12.20 -0.75
CA LYS A 32 -12.54 -12.44 0.66
C LYS A 32 -11.07 -12.71 0.90
N TYR A 33 -10.56 -12.21 2.02
CA TYR A 33 -9.25 -12.60 2.54
C TYR A 33 -9.45 -13.55 3.72
N LYS A 34 -9.21 -14.85 3.49
CA LYS A 34 -9.50 -15.92 4.46
C LYS A 34 -10.99 -15.91 4.86
N ASP A 35 -11.29 -15.67 6.12
CA ASP A 35 -12.65 -15.55 6.69
C ASP A 35 -13.21 -14.12 6.66
N ALA A 36 -12.39 -13.12 6.31
CA ALA A 36 -12.82 -11.73 6.23
C ALA A 36 -13.37 -11.39 4.84
N THR A 37 -14.54 -10.76 4.82
CA THR A 37 -15.17 -10.22 3.61
C THR A 37 -14.55 -8.87 3.28
N LEU A 38 -14.19 -8.66 2.01
CA LEU A 38 -13.65 -7.38 1.55
C LEU A 38 -14.78 -6.46 1.08
N LEU A 39 -14.55 -5.15 1.16
CA LEU A 39 -15.45 -4.16 0.57
C LEU A 39 -15.50 -4.30 -0.96
N PRO A 40 -16.54 -3.79 -1.64
CA PRO A 40 -16.60 -3.78 -3.10
C PRO A 40 -15.30 -3.23 -3.73
N LYS A 41 -14.92 -3.80 -4.88
CA LYS A 41 -13.66 -3.54 -5.61
C LYS A 41 -12.38 -3.98 -4.90
N TRP A 42 -12.39 -4.26 -3.60
CA TRP A 42 -11.24 -4.87 -2.94
C TRP A 42 -11.20 -6.37 -3.20
N LYS A 43 -10.03 -6.84 -3.60
CA LYS A 43 -9.76 -8.23 -3.95
C LYS A 43 -8.57 -8.76 -3.16
N ALA A 44 -8.51 -10.07 -3.01
CA ALA A 44 -7.38 -10.77 -2.44
C ALA A 44 -6.77 -11.73 -3.45
N PHE A 45 -5.44 -11.80 -3.46
CA PHE A 45 -4.68 -12.84 -4.15
C PHE A 45 -3.56 -13.30 -3.22
N GLN A 46 -3.57 -14.58 -2.86
CA GLN A 46 -2.66 -15.14 -1.86
C GLN A 46 -2.64 -14.32 -0.55
N THR A 47 -1.55 -13.61 -0.25
CA THR A 47 -1.38 -12.77 0.93
C THR A 47 -1.65 -11.29 0.66
N ILE A 48 -1.92 -10.91 -0.58
CA ILE A 48 -2.10 -9.52 -1.02
C ILE A 48 -3.59 -9.19 -1.02
N ILE A 49 -3.92 -8.01 -0.49
CA ILE A 49 -5.22 -7.38 -0.64
C ILE A 49 -5.00 -6.12 -1.49
N PHE A 50 -5.75 -5.95 -2.57
CA PHE A 50 -5.60 -4.83 -3.49
C PHE A 50 -6.95 -4.27 -3.90
N LEU A 51 -6.98 -2.98 -4.24
CA LEU A 51 -8.12 -2.33 -4.85
C LEU A 51 -8.06 -2.60 -6.36
N ASP A 52 -9.04 -3.33 -6.87
CA ASP A 52 -9.22 -3.58 -8.31
C ASP A 52 -9.61 -2.28 -9.03
N ARG A 53 -9.58 -2.29 -10.37
CA ARG A 53 -9.82 -1.11 -11.20
C ARG A 53 -11.06 -0.34 -10.74
N ASP A 54 -10.83 0.94 -10.45
CA ASP A 54 -11.85 1.93 -10.18
C ASP A 54 -11.85 2.99 -11.29
N ASP A 55 -12.98 3.65 -11.48
CA ASP A 55 -13.12 4.77 -12.40
C ASP A 55 -12.13 5.87 -11.99
N GLY A 56 -11.30 6.33 -12.92
CA GLY A 56 -10.23 7.31 -12.67
C GLY A 56 -8.85 6.72 -12.36
N LEU A 57 -8.71 5.39 -12.21
CA LEU A 57 -7.42 4.74 -12.03
C LEU A 57 -6.77 4.43 -13.40
N HIS A 58 -6.08 5.42 -13.95
CA HIS A 58 -5.40 5.29 -15.24
C HIS A 58 -4.02 4.64 -15.12
N ASP A 59 -3.68 3.79 -16.08
CA ASP A 59 -2.33 3.24 -16.19
C ASP A 59 -1.36 4.32 -16.67
N SER A 60 -0.12 4.25 -16.17
CA SER A 60 0.96 5.14 -16.56
C SER A 60 2.29 4.38 -16.59
N GLY A 61 3.19 4.78 -17.49
CA GLY A 61 4.58 4.33 -17.48
C GLY A 61 5.40 4.89 -16.31
N LYS A 62 4.86 5.84 -15.54
CA LYS A 62 5.49 6.40 -14.34
C LYS A 62 4.64 6.07 -13.10
N VAL A 63 5.30 5.64 -12.03
CA VAL A 63 4.66 5.32 -10.75
C VAL A 63 5.29 6.14 -9.63
N ALA A 64 4.45 6.81 -8.84
CA ALA A 64 4.84 7.39 -7.56
C ALA A 64 4.21 6.55 -6.45
N ALA A 65 5.04 5.78 -5.74
CA ALA A 65 4.59 4.83 -4.73
C ALA A 65 4.89 5.34 -3.32
N PHE A 66 3.94 5.16 -2.40
CA PHE A 66 4.03 5.65 -1.03
C PHE A 66 3.66 4.56 -0.03
N ASP A 67 4.26 4.61 1.16
CA ASP A 67 3.68 3.95 2.34
C ASP A 67 2.45 4.75 2.83
N PHE A 68 1.64 4.15 3.68
CA PHE A 68 0.47 4.79 4.27
C PHE A 68 0.71 5.26 5.70
N ASP A 69 0.94 4.32 6.63
CA ASP A 69 0.98 4.61 8.07
C ASP A 69 2.28 5.34 8.45
N GLY A 70 2.17 6.61 8.86
CA GLY A 70 3.31 7.45 9.18
C GLY A 70 3.96 8.13 7.97
N CYS A 71 3.47 7.87 6.75
CA CYS A 71 3.89 8.55 5.54
C CYS A 71 2.78 9.48 5.01
N LEU A 72 1.66 8.92 4.54
CA LEU A 72 0.52 9.69 4.06
C LEU A 72 -0.47 10.04 5.18
N ALA A 73 -0.65 9.12 6.13
CA ALA A 73 -1.59 9.25 7.22
C ALA A 73 -0.90 9.12 8.57
N LYS A 74 -1.21 10.04 9.48
CA LYS A 74 -0.92 9.88 10.91
C LYS A 74 -1.96 8.91 11.50
N THR A 75 -1.50 7.73 11.90
CA THR A 75 -2.32 6.70 12.52
C THR A 75 -1.82 6.39 13.94
N SER A 76 -2.65 5.74 14.75
CA SER A 76 -2.29 5.40 16.12
C SER A 76 -2.51 3.91 16.36
N VAL A 77 -1.51 3.24 16.90
CA VAL A 77 -1.63 1.84 17.34
C VAL A 77 -2.68 1.64 18.45
N LYS A 78 -3.10 2.71 19.12
CA LYS A 78 -4.09 2.68 20.21
C LYS A 78 -5.53 2.85 19.75
N ARG A 79 -5.76 3.34 18.53
CA ARG A 79 -7.10 3.57 17.97
C ARG A 79 -7.31 2.63 16.79
N VAL A 80 -8.39 1.86 16.85
CA VAL A 80 -8.80 0.95 15.78
C VAL A 80 -10.08 1.49 15.17
N GLY A 81 -10.17 1.48 13.85
CA GLY A 81 -11.36 1.88 13.13
C GLY A 81 -11.04 2.60 11.82
N PRO A 82 -12.03 2.68 10.91
CA PRO A 82 -11.88 3.29 9.59
C PRO A 82 -11.55 4.79 9.64
N ASP A 83 -11.95 5.46 10.73
CA ASP A 83 -11.75 6.91 10.94
C ASP A 83 -10.58 7.22 11.87
N ALA A 84 -9.82 6.20 12.29
CA ALA A 84 -8.70 6.34 13.24
C ALA A 84 -7.42 6.88 12.57
N TRP A 85 -7.53 7.95 11.79
CA TRP A 85 -6.45 8.54 11.03
C TRP A 85 -6.63 10.05 10.84
N SER A 86 -5.57 10.71 10.38
CA SER A 86 -5.56 12.09 9.91
C SER A 86 -4.43 12.25 8.89
N LEU A 87 -4.41 13.29 8.07
CA LEU A 87 -3.27 13.56 7.18
C LEU A 87 -1.96 13.67 7.98
N MET A 88 -0.88 13.09 7.46
CA MET A 88 0.45 13.24 8.09
C MET A 88 0.95 14.69 8.00
N TYR A 89 0.70 15.34 6.87
CA TYR A 89 0.93 16.76 6.65
C TYR A 89 -0.20 17.37 5.81
N PRO A 90 -0.60 18.64 6.07
CA PRO A 90 -1.64 19.32 5.28
C PRO A 90 -1.32 19.45 3.78
N SER A 91 -0.04 19.48 3.40
CA SER A 91 0.41 19.65 2.00
C SER A 91 0.32 18.37 1.15
N ILE A 92 -0.07 17.24 1.74
CA ILE A 92 -0.10 15.95 1.04
C ILE A 92 -1.05 15.95 -0.17
N PRO A 93 -2.31 16.41 -0.07
CA PRO A 93 -3.21 16.42 -1.22
C PRO A 93 -2.65 17.21 -2.40
N GLU A 94 -2.11 18.41 -2.16
CA GLU A 94 -1.49 19.25 -3.18
C GLU A 94 -0.29 18.55 -3.84
N LYS A 95 0.58 17.89 -3.05
CA LYS A 95 1.74 17.20 -3.61
C LYS A 95 1.35 15.98 -4.45
N LEU A 96 0.33 15.24 -4.03
CA LEU A 96 -0.19 14.10 -4.79
C LEU A 96 -0.85 14.56 -6.09
N GLN A 97 -1.59 15.69 -6.06
CA GLN A 97 -2.17 16.30 -7.25
C GLN A 97 -1.11 16.71 -8.27
N SER A 98 -0.04 17.37 -7.81
CA SER A 98 1.08 17.76 -8.69
C SER A 98 1.70 16.53 -9.37
N LEU A 99 1.94 15.44 -8.62
CA LEU A 99 2.50 14.22 -9.20
C LEU A 99 1.55 13.56 -10.20
N TYR A 100 0.25 13.55 -9.91
CA TYR A 100 -0.75 13.04 -10.84
C TYR A 100 -0.75 13.85 -12.15
N ASN A 101 -0.73 15.19 -12.05
CA ASN A 101 -0.67 16.09 -13.20
C ASN A 101 0.63 15.94 -14.01
N ASP A 102 1.74 15.59 -13.34
CA ASP A 102 3.03 15.27 -13.98
C ASP A 102 3.03 13.87 -14.67
N GLY A 103 1.89 13.19 -14.65
CA GLY A 103 1.64 11.92 -15.33
C GLY A 103 2.00 10.68 -14.52
N TYR A 104 2.16 10.78 -13.20
CA TYR A 104 2.42 9.61 -12.35
C TYR A 104 1.12 8.90 -11.96
N LYS A 105 1.11 7.57 -12.08
CA LYS A 105 0.14 6.73 -11.36
C LYS A 105 0.53 6.72 -9.88
N LEU A 106 -0.37 7.17 -9.03
CA LEU A 106 -0.17 7.14 -7.58
C LEU A 106 -0.50 5.74 -7.05
N VAL A 107 0.40 5.15 -6.28
CA VAL A 107 0.22 3.81 -5.72
C VAL A 107 0.53 3.85 -4.22
N ILE A 108 -0.28 3.16 -3.42
CA ILE A 108 -0.02 2.98 -1.99
C ILE A 108 0.31 1.52 -1.76
N PHE A 109 1.51 1.26 -1.20
CA PHE A 109 1.88 -0.06 -0.70
C PHE A 109 1.97 0.03 0.81
N THR A 110 1.28 -0.86 1.51
CA THR A 110 1.29 -0.80 2.97
C THR A 110 1.09 -2.17 3.57
N ASN A 111 1.82 -2.43 4.65
CA ASN A 111 1.75 -3.68 5.39
C ASN A 111 0.68 -3.59 6.47
N GLU A 112 -0.03 -4.69 6.74
CA GLU A 112 -0.98 -4.78 7.86
C GLU A 112 -0.88 -6.13 8.58
N SER A 113 0.08 -6.23 9.50
CA SER A 113 0.32 -7.47 10.24
C SER A 113 -0.84 -7.87 11.16
N ASN A 114 -1.72 -6.95 11.55
CA ASN A 114 -2.84 -7.27 12.44
C ASN A 114 -3.88 -8.15 11.76
N ILE A 115 -4.05 -8.05 10.43
CA ILE A 115 -4.96 -8.93 9.68
C ILE A 115 -4.55 -10.40 9.85
N GLU A 116 -3.25 -10.68 9.90
CA GLU A 116 -2.77 -12.05 10.12
C GLU A 116 -2.78 -12.44 11.60
N ARG A 117 -2.31 -11.55 12.47
CA ARG A 117 -2.18 -11.80 13.91
C ARG A 117 -3.54 -11.97 14.60
N TRP A 118 -4.53 -11.18 14.22
CA TRP A 118 -5.82 -11.13 14.92
C TRP A 118 -6.84 -12.08 14.29
N LYS A 119 -6.58 -13.39 14.34
CA LYS A 119 -7.43 -14.39 13.67
C LYS A 119 -8.92 -14.27 14.01
N ASN A 120 -9.25 -14.07 15.28
CA ASN A 120 -10.64 -13.95 15.76
C ASN A 120 -11.25 -12.55 15.58
N LYS A 121 -10.45 -11.57 15.14
CA LYS A 121 -10.87 -10.18 14.89
C LYS A 121 -10.41 -9.72 13.51
N ARG A 122 -10.23 -10.65 12.57
CA ARG A 122 -9.63 -10.36 11.26
C ARG A 122 -10.47 -9.36 10.48
N GLN A 123 -11.80 -9.54 10.49
CA GLN A 123 -12.72 -8.60 9.87
C GLN A 123 -12.51 -7.17 10.39
N VAL A 124 -12.39 -6.99 11.71
CA VAL A 124 -12.14 -5.67 12.32
C VAL A 124 -10.81 -5.06 11.84
N ALA A 125 -9.75 -5.88 11.72
CA ALA A 125 -8.47 -5.41 11.20
C ALA A 125 -8.56 -5.01 9.72
N VAL A 126 -9.24 -5.80 8.90
CA VAL A 126 -9.50 -5.52 7.48
C VAL A 126 -10.31 -4.24 7.33
N ASP A 127 -11.44 -4.11 8.02
CA ASP A 127 -12.34 -2.95 7.95
C ASP A 127 -11.61 -1.68 8.39
N SER A 128 -10.80 -1.77 9.45
CA SER A 128 -9.99 -0.66 9.94
C SER A 128 -8.96 -0.20 8.91
N LYS A 129 -8.23 -1.12 8.27
CA LYS A 129 -7.19 -0.76 7.29
C LYS A 129 -7.79 -0.27 5.97
N ILE A 130 -8.71 -1.02 5.39
CA ILE A 130 -9.38 -0.66 4.13
C ILE A 130 -10.19 0.62 4.30
N GLY A 131 -10.90 0.78 5.42
CA GLY A 131 -11.67 1.98 5.69
C GLY A 131 -10.82 3.25 5.75
N ARG A 132 -9.65 3.18 6.42
CA ARG A 132 -8.70 4.30 6.44
C ARG A 132 -8.21 4.66 5.03
N LEU A 133 -7.87 3.66 4.22
CA LEU A 133 -7.44 3.88 2.83
C LEU A 133 -8.55 4.51 1.98
N ASN A 134 -9.77 3.98 2.05
CA ASN A 134 -10.91 4.52 1.30
C ASN A 134 -11.23 5.96 1.73
N ASN A 135 -11.21 6.25 3.02
CA ASN A 135 -11.46 7.60 3.53
C ASN A 135 -10.36 8.58 3.10
N PHE A 136 -9.10 8.14 3.09
CA PHE A 136 -7.98 8.93 2.57
C PHE A 136 -8.13 9.20 1.07
N ILE A 137 -8.42 8.17 0.27
CA ILE A 137 -8.66 8.30 -1.17
C ILE A 137 -9.78 9.32 -1.41
N LYS A 138 -10.91 9.19 -0.72
CA LYS A 138 -11.99 10.19 -0.81
C LYS A 138 -11.49 11.60 -0.48
N ASN A 139 -10.79 11.78 0.64
CA ASN A 139 -10.30 13.11 1.03
C ASN A 139 -9.37 13.74 -0.02
N VAL A 140 -8.47 12.96 -0.62
CA VAL A 140 -7.55 13.46 -1.65
C VAL A 140 -8.28 13.69 -2.97
N PHE A 141 -9.09 12.74 -3.44
CA PHE A 141 -9.71 12.81 -4.77
C PHE A 141 -10.92 13.74 -4.83
N TYR A 142 -11.72 13.91 -3.77
CA TYR A 142 -12.77 14.95 -3.75
C TYR A 142 -12.18 16.37 -3.73
N SER A 143 -10.96 16.53 -3.21
CA SER A 143 -10.23 17.80 -3.24
C SER A 143 -9.61 18.12 -4.62
N LEU A 144 -9.71 17.21 -5.61
CA LEU A 144 -9.22 17.44 -6.98
C LEU A 144 -10.29 18.06 -7.90
N TRP A 145 -11.57 18.03 -7.50
CA TRP A 145 -12.71 18.49 -8.30
C TRP A 145 -13.32 19.83 -7.81
N PHE A 146 -12.70 20.47 -6.82
CA PHE A 146 -13.00 21.83 -6.34
C PHE A 146 -11.70 22.63 -6.29
#